data_AF-A0A835HF64-F1
#
_entry.id   AF-A0A835HF64-F1
#
_cell.length_a   1.000
_cell.length_b   1.000
_cell.length_c   1.000
_cell.angle_alpha   90.00
_cell.angle_beta   90.00
_cell.angle_gamma   90.00
#
_symmetry.space_group_name_H-M   'P 1'
#
loop_
_entity.id
_entity.type
_entity.pdbx_description
1 polymer ?
#
loop_
_entity_poly.entity_id
_entity_poly.type
_entity_poly.pdbx_seq_one_letter_code
_entity_poly.pdbx_strand_id
1 'polypeptide(L)'
;MVMLLWSYFAVVCTDPGGVPVDWRPLVDEDRGENDPLTDLGELQIVGADSSGNPRIWYCRKCNQLKPPRCRHCLVCGRCILKMDHHCVWVVNCVGSP
;
A
#
# COMPACT_ATOMS: atom_id res chain seq x y z
N MET A 1 -20.25 12.20 -25.59
CA MET A 1 -20.06 13.17 -24.49
C MET A 1 -20.43 12.57 -23.13
N VAL A 2 -21.60 11.94 -22.96
CA VAL A 2 -22.02 11.29 -21.70
C VAL A 2 -20.97 10.32 -21.13
N MET A 3 -20.42 9.43 -21.96
CA MET A 3 -19.40 8.46 -21.51
C MET A 3 -18.10 9.10 -21.04
N LEU A 4 -17.74 10.27 -21.62
CA LEU A 4 -16.49 10.97 -21.30
C LEU A 4 -16.62 11.73 -19.97
N LEU A 5 -17.79 12.34 -19.73
CA LEU A 5 -18.13 12.93 -18.43
C LEU A 5 -18.25 11.85 -17.35
N TRP A 6 -18.85 10.71 -17.68
CA TRP A 6 -18.95 9.57 -16.76
C TRP A 6 -17.58 9.02 -16.37
N SER A 7 -16.68 8.79 -17.35
CA SER A 7 -15.33 8.30 -17.05
C SER A 7 -14.51 9.29 -16.23
N TYR A 8 -14.63 10.59 -16.52
CA TYR A 8 -13.96 11.63 -15.74
C TYR A 8 -14.48 11.66 -14.30
N PHE A 9 -15.80 11.69 -14.13
CA PHE A 9 -16.44 11.71 -12.83
C PHE A 9 -16.11 10.44 -12.02
N ALA A 10 -16.08 9.28 -12.68
CA ALA A 10 -15.67 8.04 -12.04
C ALA A 10 -14.25 8.13 -11.46
N VAL A 11 -13.27 8.64 -12.21
CA VAL A 11 -11.88 8.78 -11.70
C VAL A 11 -11.78 9.79 -10.56
N VAL A 12 -12.51 10.89 -10.64
CA VAL A 12 -12.50 11.95 -9.61
C VAL A 12 -13.15 11.45 -8.31
N CYS A 13 -14.25 10.71 -8.39
CA CYS A 13 -15.05 10.33 -7.22
C CYS A 13 -14.76 8.92 -6.68
N THR A 14 -14.03 8.08 -7.41
CA THR A 14 -13.66 6.75 -6.90
C THR A 14 -12.60 6.88 -5.83
N ASP A 15 -12.81 6.22 -4.69
CA ASP A 15 -11.77 6.12 -3.67
C ASP A 15 -10.61 5.26 -4.24
N PRO A 16 -9.38 5.79 -4.33
CA PRO A 16 -8.21 5.06 -4.79
C PRO A 16 -7.78 3.87 -3.91
N GLY A 17 -8.54 3.57 -2.87
CA GLY A 17 -8.26 2.50 -1.93
C GLY A 17 -7.29 2.94 -0.84
N GLY A 18 -7.41 2.30 0.32
CA GLY A 18 -6.58 2.57 1.50
C GLY A 18 -6.07 1.29 2.12
N VAL A 19 -4.99 1.40 2.88
CA VAL A 19 -4.54 0.30 3.75
C VAL A 19 -5.38 0.34 5.03
N PRO A 20 -6.02 -0.78 5.44
CA PRO A 20 -6.70 -0.84 6.72
C PRO A 20 -5.70 -0.68 7.87
N VAL A 21 -6.11 0.00 8.95
CA VAL A 21 -5.23 0.39 10.08
C VAL A 21 -4.57 -0.82 10.75
N ASP A 22 -5.24 -1.98 10.75
CA ASP A 22 -4.75 -3.23 11.35
C ASP A 22 -4.27 -4.23 10.30
N TRP A 23 -3.76 -3.76 9.16
CA TRP A 23 -3.23 -4.64 8.14
C TRP A 23 -2.03 -5.42 8.70
N ARG A 24 -2.17 -6.76 8.72
CA ARG A 24 -1.13 -7.69 9.12
C ARG A 24 -0.86 -8.67 7.97
N PRO A 25 0.42 -9.01 7.69
CA PRO A 25 0.69 -10.10 6.77
C PRO A 25 0.08 -11.38 7.32
N LEU A 26 -0.60 -12.14 6.45
CA LEU A 26 -0.95 -13.52 6.76
C LEU A 26 0.37 -14.31 6.72
N VAL A 27 1.00 -14.44 7.88
CA VAL A 27 2.06 -15.41 8.09
C VAL A 27 1.37 -16.75 8.28
N ASP A 28 1.58 -17.68 7.36
CA ASP A 28 1.20 -19.08 7.59
C ASP A 28 2.06 -19.58 8.76
N GLU A 29 1.42 -19.89 9.90
CA GLU A 29 2.06 -20.40 11.14
C GLU A 29 2.59 -21.84 10.99
N ASP A 30 3.24 -22.18 9.87
CA ASP A 30 3.77 -23.53 9.61
C ASP A 30 5.27 -23.53 9.25
N ARG A 31 6.03 -22.52 9.71
CA ARG A 31 7.50 -22.56 9.64
C ARG A 31 8.11 -21.94 10.89
N GLY A 32 8.45 -22.84 11.82
CA GLY A 32 8.81 -22.54 13.20
C GLY A 32 9.98 -21.59 13.41
N GLU A 33 9.90 -20.99 14.60
CA GLU A 33 10.94 -20.58 15.56
C GLU A 33 12.31 -20.12 15.03
N ASN A 34 12.81 -19.05 15.69
CA ASN A 34 14.14 -18.42 15.60
C ASN A 34 14.28 -17.28 14.56
N ASP A 35 14.07 -16.02 14.98
CA ASP A 35 15.19 -15.08 15.07
C ASP A 35 14.81 -13.75 15.77
N PRO A 36 15.68 -13.22 16.65
CA PRO A 36 15.40 -12.07 17.49
C PRO A 36 15.74 -10.74 16.80
N LEU A 37 14.91 -9.72 17.04
CA LEU A 37 15.24 -8.28 16.98
C LEU A 37 15.86 -7.78 15.64
N THR A 38 15.05 -7.20 14.75
CA THR A 38 15.58 -6.29 13.71
C THR A 38 15.01 -4.89 13.88
N ASP A 39 15.87 -4.08 14.48
CA ASP A 39 15.80 -2.65 14.73
C ASP A 39 15.87 -1.83 13.43
N LEU A 40 15.14 -0.71 13.45
CA LEU A 40 15.26 0.51 12.64
C LEU A 40 15.83 0.43 11.21
N GLY A 41 14.92 0.57 10.25
CA GLY A 41 15.20 1.28 8.99
C GLY A 41 15.02 0.42 7.74
N GLU A 42 13.92 0.69 7.05
CA GLU A 42 13.78 0.41 5.61
C GLU A 42 13.67 -1.08 5.24
N LEU A 43 12.44 -1.62 5.28
CA LEU A 43 12.16 -2.73 4.37
C LEU A 43 10.85 -2.59 3.61
N GLN A 44 10.99 -3.07 2.39
CA GLN A 44 10.13 -3.01 1.25
C GLN A 44 10.00 -4.47 0.72
N ILE A 45 8.86 -5.16 0.90
CA ILE A 45 8.43 -6.45 0.28
C ILE A 45 7.37 -7.07 1.19
N VAL A 46 6.22 -7.61 0.75
CA VAL A 46 5.81 -8.94 1.24
C VAL A 46 6.00 -9.73 -0.02
N GLY A 47 7.07 -10.51 0.02
CA GLY A 47 7.61 -11.31 -1.04
C GLY A 47 8.63 -12.15 -0.33
N ALA A 48 8.47 -13.47 -0.40
CA ALA A 48 9.47 -14.38 0.09
C ALA A 48 10.78 -14.12 -0.68
N ASP A 49 11.88 -13.96 0.03
CA ASP A 49 13.18 -14.13 -0.60
C ASP A 49 13.34 -15.61 -1.05
N SER A 50 14.36 -15.92 -1.83
CA SER A 50 14.67 -17.30 -2.25
C SER A 50 14.88 -18.27 -1.08
N SER A 51 14.93 -17.76 0.16
CA SER A 51 15.11 -18.47 1.42
C SER A 51 13.79 -18.73 2.18
N GLY A 52 12.68 -18.10 1.77
CA GLY A 52 11.35 -18.28 2.36
C GLY A 52 10.97 -17.30 3.48
N ASN A 53 11.72 -16.21 3.69
CA ASN A 53 11.45 -15.24 4.75
C ASN A 53 10.41 -14.17 4.33
N PRO A 54 9.41 -13.86 5.17
CA PRO A 54 8.43 -12.82 4.89
C PRO A 54 9.10 -11.44 4.98
N ARG A 55 9.24 -10.76 3.84
CA ARG A 55 9.56 -9.33 3.86
C ARG A 55 8.36 -8.57 4.43
N ILE A 56 8.58 -7.52 5.21
CA ILE A 56 7.54 -6.67 5.79
C ILE A 56 7.75 -5.23 5.30
N TRP A 57 6.68 -4.48 4.99
CA TRP A 57 6.78 -3.06 4.68
C TRP A 57 6.26 -2.16 5.78
N TYR A 58 6.95 -1.05 6.01
CA TYR A 58 6.53 -0.02 6.95
C TYR A 58 6.42 1.37 6.31
N CYS A 59 5.41 2.15 6.72
CA CYS A 59 5.30 3.56 6.38
C CYS A 59 5.61 4.43 7.60
N ARG A 60 6.72 5.17 7.55
CA ARG A 60 7.09 6.12 8.62
C ARG A 60 6.10 7.27 8.83
N LYS A 61 5.41 7.71 7.76
CA LYS A 61 4.49 8.86 7.81
C LYS A 61 3.14 8.50 8.42
N CYS A 62 2.64 7.30 8.12
CA CYS A 62 1.40 6.79 8.69
C CYS A 62 1.63 5.94 9.96
N ASN A 63 2.89 5.72 10.34
CA ASN A 63 3.30 4.90 11.49
C ASN A 63 2.65 3.50 11.51
N GLN A 64 2.52 2.86 10.35
CA GLN A 64 1.83 1.58 10.20
C GLN A 64 2.51 0.65 9.18
N LEU A 65 2.28 -0.65 9.34
CA LEU A 65 2.64 -1.67 8.37
C LEU A 65 1.80 -1.52 7.11
N LYS A 66 2.36 -1.83 5.94
CA LYS A 66 1.64 -1.72 4.67
C LYS A 66 1.81 -2.96 3.79
N PRO A 67 0.83 -3.27 2.94
CA PRO A 67 0.94 -4.33 1.95
C PRO A 67 1.96 -4.02 0.86
N PRO A 68 2.41 -5.06 0.14
CA PRO A 68 3.26 -4.90 -1.03
C PRO A 68 2.60 -4.01 -2.08
N ARG A 69 3.44 -3.22 -2.76
CA ARG A 69 3.03 -2.25 -3.79
C ARG A 69 2.19 -1.06 -3.28
N CYS A 70 2.01 -0.91 -1.98
CA CYS A 70 1.42 0.31 -1.41
C CYS A 70 2.46 1.44 -1.35
N ARG A 71 2.04 2.66 -1.69
CA ARG A 71 2.86 3.88 -1.54
C ARG A 71 2.08 4.93 -0.76
N HIS A 72 2.81 5.73 0.02
CA HIS A 72 2.23 6.86 0.72
C HIS A 72 2.19 8.05 -0.23
N CYS A 73 1.01 8.59 -0.47
CA CYS A 73 0.87 9.83 -1.21
C CYS A 73 0.97 11.00 -0.24
N LEU A 74 1.92 11.92 -0.48
CA LEU A 74 2.07 13.13 0.35
C LEU A 74 0.88 14.08 0.22
N VAL A 75 0.28 14.14 -0.98
CA VAL A 75 -0.83 15.06 -1.27
C VAL A 75 -2.13 14.53 -0.66
N CYS A 76 -2.42 13.24 -0.86
CA CYS A 76 -3.60 12.58 -0.27
C CYS A 76 -3.41 12.31 1.26
N GLY A 77 -2.19 12.42 1.80
CA GLY A 77 -1.88 12.23 3.23
C GLY A 77 -2.02 10.80 3.75
N ARG A 78 -2.20 9.81 2.87
CA ARG A 78 -2.50 8.42 3.23
C ARG A 78 -1.78 7.40 2.36
N CYS A 79 -1.71 6.17 2.86
CA CYS A 79 -1.21 5.01 2.14
C CYS A 79 -2.27 4.48 1.16
N ILE A 80 -1.95 4.52 -0.13
CA ILE A 80 -2.83 4.07 -1.22
C ILE A 80 -2.37 2.70 -1.71
N LEU A 81 -3.32 1.77 -1.85
CA LEU A 81 -3.05 0.42 -2.33
C LEU A 81 -2.75 0.44 -3.82
N LYS A 82 -1.69 -0.27 -4.26
CA LYS A 82 -1.27 -0.32 -5.68
C LYS A 82 -1.24 1.07 -6.33
N MET A 83 -0.78 2.08 -5.58
CA MET A 83 -0.72 3.46 -6.07
C MET A 83 0.16 3.53 -7.32
N ASP A 84 -0.39 4.10 -8.39
CA ASP A 84 0.37 4.46 -9.57
C ASP A 84 0.94 5.88 -9.40
N HIS A 85 0.05 6.89 -9.39
CA HIS A 85 0.44 8.28 -9.23
C HIS A 85 -0.67 9.14 -8.61
N HIS A 86 -0.32 10.34 -8.14
CA HIS A 86 -1.30 11.37 -7.81
C HIS A 86 -1.49 12.29 -9.01
N CYS A 87 -2.71 12.38 -9.52
CA CYS A 87 -3.00 13.18 -10.70
C CYS A 87 -3.67 14.50 -10.29
N VAL A 88 -2.96 15.60 -10.53
CA VAL A 88 -3.41 16.96 -10.18
C VAL A 88 -4.67 17.37 -10.96
N TRP A 89 -4.85 16.82 -12.16
CA TRP A 89 -5.97 17.13 -13.05
C TRP A 89 -7.31 16.57 -12.58
N VAL A 90 -7.27 15.50 -11.80
CA VAL A 90 -8.47 14.87 -11.19
C VAL A 90 -8.49 15.07 -9.68
N VAL A 91 -7.48 15.74 -9.12
CA VAL A 91 -7.29 16.00 -7.68
C VAL A 91 -7.42 14.71 -6.85
N ASN A 92 -7.03 13.58 -7.43
CA ASN A 92 -7.20 12.26 -6.83
C ASN A 92 -5.96 11.39 -7.08
N CYS A 93 -5.73 10.47 -6.16
CA CYS A 93 -4.76 9.42 -6.36
C CYS A 93 -5.32 8.41 -7.39
N VAL A 94 -4.49 7.88 -8.28
CA VAL A 94 -4.84 6.83 -9.24
C VAL A 94 -4.24 5.52 -8.74
N GLY A 95 -5.09 4.54 -8.47
CA GLY A 95 -4.71 3.27 -7.86
C GLY A 95 -5.79 2.22 -8.06
N SER A 96 -5.58 1.06 -7.45
CA SER A 96 -6.62 0.02 -7.40
C SER A 96 -7.46 0.26 -6.15
N PRO A 97 -8.80 0.35 -6.28
CA PRO A 97 -9.68 0.10 -5.14
C PRO A 97 -9.45 -1.32 -4.60
#